data_AF-A0A0P0G4H4-F1
#
_entry.id   AF-A0A0P0G4H4-F1
#
_cell.length_a   1.000
_cell.length_b   1.000
_cell.length_c   1.000
_cell.angle_alpha   90.00
_cell.angle_beta   90.00
_cell.angle_gamma   90.00
#
_symmetry.space_group_name_H-M   'P 1'
#
loop_
_entity.id
_entity.type
_entity.pdbx_description
1 polymer ?
#
loop_
_entity_poly.entity_id
_entity_poly.type
_entity_poly.pdbx_seq_one_letter_code
_entity_poly.pdbx_strand_id
1 'polypeptide(L)'
;MAKLVRLEEGDDLSISGRRRGDKNGLFSWTVFILFLTLFAVFCWLGSYYIFGYPEKPLSYEALRKLRKLENIQKFELTTAPKGEFLDPKALSRRYGAMGPRVLDSANARLLRNFIRNYKETRDLVPYVVGTYTILDSFDLSARNLFSSGVVVLAQSIDSPSVLLESVFTARQRVVPLLQRTLLTGLNIRLERRFDLSALIHAKRTTDGRMLFTTLPILYGSYSSYHGPGSFSLSPPAFLNIRAGLPILSQEEIEAASRTYRLHRRQSELETSLAKSQSFHKKDTPPRTLTSNTTGSSKEGQLIRIERPVPPPEKTAGASLESYSHHSPTFPRNVQPKKAQTVLPIFMQETKMTQATPIQSDAIPPTPVVECTHPSKGITSSVSSAQPEDLFLSSSSTSHVPSLPTFSVTTPLTNLSTGSWQTYRAGQMPLGRLVDISELQPPIKHRLWNERVYLKGGFRVTASFHNRVVLRPQSLRPLSFLNHRCAKVRVIVEFPSHLATPKLGSSLLRGKRRPFLIIDIQRSPAGTTNIFAREVTHD
;
A
#
# COMPACT_ATOMS: atom_id res chain seq x y z
N MET A 1 -42.37 -89.36 -78.53
CA MET A 1 -43.31 -88.22 -78.42
C MET A 1 -42.94 -87.46 -77.16
N ALA A 2 -42.13 -86.41 -77.25
CA ALA A 2 -42.41 -85.06 -77.77
C ALA A 2 -42.77 -84.09 -76.62
N LYS A 3 -41.87 -83.11 -76.43
CA LYS A 3 -42.06 -81.76 -75.87
C LYS A 3 -42.31 -81.69 -74.35
N LEU A 4 -41.76 -80.73 -73.59
CA LEU A 4 -41.01 -79.51 -73.92
C LEU A 4 -40.28 -79.04 -72.64
N VAL A 5 -38.98 -78.77 -72.79
CA VAL A 5 -38.25 -77.55 -72.38
C VAL A 5 -38.78 -76.73 -71.19
N ARG A 6 -37.95 -76.61 -70.14
CA ARG A 6 -37.69 -75.36 -69.39
C ARG A 6 -36.38 -75.52 -68.61
N LEU A 7 -35.24 -75.26 -69.25
CA LEU A 7 -34.40 -74.06 -69.06
C LEU A 7 -34.07 -73.76 -67.59
N GLU A 8 -32.85 -74.17 -67.25
CA GLU A 8 -32.00 -73.53 -66.25
C GLU A 8 -31.81 -72.03 -66.55
N GLU A 9 -31.31 -71.35 -65.51
CA GLU A 9 -30.51 -70.12 -65.53
C GLU A 9 -31.19 -68.89 -64.94
N GLY A 10 -30.49 -68.30 -63.96
CA GLY A 10 -30.85 -67.03 -63.37
C GLY A 10 -30.59 -66.99 -61.88
N ASP A 11 -29.33 -66.76 -61.52
CA ASP A 11 -28.92 -66.17 -60.25
C ASP A 11 -29.95 -65.14 -59.76
N ASP A 12 -30.38 -65.26 -58.50
CA ASP A 12 -30.68 -64.07 -57.71
C ASP A 12 -30.59 -64.40 -56.22
N LEU A 13 -29.41 -64.07 -55.69
CA LEU A 13 -29.12 -63.77 -54.30
C LEU A 13 -30.18 -62.81 -53.73
N SER A 14 -31.30 -63.33 -53.23
CA SER A 14 -32.17 -62.57 -52.33
C SER A 14 -31.61 -62.65 -50.90
N ILE A 15 -30.46 -62.02 -50.70
CA ILE A 15 -30.12 -61.40 -49.42
C ILE A 15 -31.19 -60.32 -49.17
N SER A 16 -32.34 -60.74 -48.66
CA SER A 16 -33.31 -59.85 -48.00
C SER A 16 -33.03 -59.84 -46.49
N GLY A 17 -31.74 -59.81 -46.15
CA GLY A 17 -31.30 -59.36 -44.83
C GLY A 17 -31.76 -57.92 -44.65
N ARG A 18 -32.77 -57.75 -43.79
CA ARG A 18 -33.35 -56.47 -43.34
C ARG A 18 -32.35 -55.31 -43.37
N ARG A 19 -32.29 -54.56 -44.47
CA ARG A 19 -31.89 -53.14 -44.43
C ARG A 19 -33.14 -52.30 -44.16
N ARG A 20 -33.75 -52.47 -42.98
CA ARG A 20 -34.48 -51.38 -42.34
C ARG A 20 -33.42 -50.41 -41.83
N GLY A 21 -32.87 -49.63 -42.76
CA GLY A 21 -31.75 -48.73 -42.50
C GLY A 21 -32.07 -47.77 -41.37
N ASP A 22 -31.27 -47.82 -40.30
CA ASP A 22 -30.39 -46.78 -39.73
C ASP A 22 -30.79 -45.29 -39.81
N LYS A 23 -32.04 -44.96 -40.13
CA LYS A 23 -32.56 -43.57 -40.04
C LYS A 23 -32.59 -43.10 -38.60
N ASN A 24 -32.77 -44.02 -37.64
CA ASN A 24 -32.69 -43.73 -36.21
C ASN A 24 -31.24 -43.48 -35.76
N GLY A 25 -30.25 -44.14 -36.39
CA GLY A 25 -28.83 -43.93 -36.12
C GLY A 25 -28.37 -42.55 -36.58
N LEU A 26 -28.72 -42.15 -37.80
CA LEU A 26 -28.39 -40.82 -38.34
C LEU A 26 -29.08 -39.69 -37.56
N PHE A 27 -30.36 -39.84 -37.20
CA PHE A 27 -31.06 -38.84 -36.38
C PHE A 27 -30.52 -38.75 -34.95
N SER A 28 -30.27 -39.89 -34.30
CA SER A 28 -29.64 -39.90 -32.96
C SER A 28 -28.23 -39.31 -33.00
N TRP A 29 -27.48 -39.55 -34.09
CA TRP A 29 -26.14 -39.02 -34.28
C TRP A 29 -26.13 -37.51 -34.53
N THR A 30 -27.07 -36.97 -35.31
CA THR A 30 -27.18 -35.51 -35.51
C THR A 30 -27.61 -34.80 -34.23
N VAL A 31 -28.55 -35.38 -33.46
CA VAL A 31 -28.92 -34.88 -32.13
C VAL A 31 -27.70 -34.90 -31.20
N PHE A 32 -26.92 -35.98 -31.20
CA PHE A 32 -25.70 -36.07 -30.39
C PHE A 32 -24.67 -35.00 -30.76
N ILE A 33 -24.40 -34.77 -32.06
CA ILE A 33 -23.50 -33.69 -32.52
C ILE A 33 -24.05 -32.32 -32.12
N LEU A 34 -25.35 -32.09 -32.22
CA LEU A 34 -25.97 -30.84 -31.79
C LEU A 34 -25.77 -30.61 -30.29
N PHE A 35 -25.96 -31.62 -29.45
CA PHE A 35 -25.62 -31.53 -28.03
C PHE A 35 -24.13 -31.28 -27.79
N LEU A 36 -23.23 -31.92 -28.55
CA LEU A 36 -21.79 -31.74 -28.41
C LEU A 36 -21.35 -30.32 -28.78
N THR A 37 -21.92 -29.76 -29.85
CA THR A 37 -21.67 -28.37 -30.29
C THR A 37 -22.20 -27.36 -29.28
N LEU A 38 -23.41 -27.54 -28.75
CA LEU A 38 -23.93 -26.72 -27.66
C LEU A 38 -23.04 -26.82 -26.42
N PHE A 39 -22.60 -28.03 -26.05
CA PHE A 39 -21.71 -28.24 -24.92
C PHE A 39 -20.34 -27.56 -25.13
N ALA A 40 -19.79 -27.63 -26.34
CA ALA A 40 -18.53 -26.95 -26.68
C ALA A 40 -18.66 -25.42 -26.56
N VAL A 41 -19.74 -24.83 -27.09
CA VAL A 41 -20.02 -23.39 -26.95
C VAL A 41 -20.22 -23.02 -25.48
N PHE A 42 -20.97 -23.83 -24.72
CA PHE A 42 -21.16 -23.62 -23.29
C PHE A 42 -19.85 -23.70 -22.50
N CYS A 43 -18.99 -24.67 -22.80
CA CYS A 43 -17.66 -24.79 -22.18
C CYS A 43 -16.77 -23.59 -22.52
N TRP A 44 -16.82 -23.11 -23.77
CA TRP A 44 -16.08 -21.93 -24.22
C TRP A 44 -16.55 -20.67 -23.47
N LEU A 45 -17.86 -20.39 -23.42
CA LEU A 45 -18.44 -19.29 -22.64
C LEU A 45 -18.13 -19.40 -21.14
N GLY A 46 -18.25 -20.60 -20.58
CA GLY A 46 -17.96 -20.89 -19.18
C GLY A 46 -16.50 -20.58 -18.82
N SER A 47 -15.56 -20.91 -19.71
CA SER A 47 -14.15 -20.55 -19.56
C SER A 47 -13.97 -19.03 -19.46
N TYR A 48 -14.52 -18.25 -20.40
CA TYR A 48 -14.46 -16.79 -20.34
C TYR A 48 -15.06 -16.21 -19.06
N TYR A 49 -16.18 -16.77 -18.61
CA TYR A 49 -16.84 -16.33 -17.38
C TYR A 49 -15.99 -16.60 -16.12
N ILE A 50 -15.43 -17.81 -16.01
CA ILE A 50 -14.61 -18.20 -14.86
C ILE A 50 -13.33 -17.36 -14.79
N PHE A 51 -12.65 -17.14 -15.91
CA PHE A 51 -11.42 -16.35 -15.94
C PHE A 51 -11.67 -14.84 -15.85
N GLY A 52 -12.76 -14.34 -16.43
CA GLY A 52 -13.05 -12.90 -16.54
C GLY A 52 -13.59 -12.24 -15.26
N TYR A 53 -14.25 -13.01 -14.39
CA TYR A 53 -14.97 -12.48 -13.23
C TYR A 53 -14.54 -13.12 -11.91
N PRO A 54 -13.27 -12.96 -11.47
CA PRO A 54 -12.78 -13.55 -10.22
C PRO A 54 -13.46 -12.99 -8.95
N GLU A 55 -14.22 -11.90 -9.07
CA GLU A 55 -15.05 -11.35 -7.98
C GLU A 55 -16.32 -12.16 -7.72
N LYS A 56 -16.68 -13.10 -8.60
CA LYS A 56 -17.80 -14.02 -8.38
C LYS A 56 -17.34 -15.23 -7.58
N PRO A 57 -18.16 -15.75 -6.63
CA PRO A 57 -17.73 -16.79 -5.71
C PRO A 57 -17.37 -18.11 -6.41
N LEU A 58 -18.16 -18.53 -7.40
CA LEU A 58 -17.90 -19.75 -8.18
C LEU A 58 -16.59 -19.64 -8.97
N SER A 59 -16.40 -18.52 -9.67
CA SER A 59 -15.20 -18.22 -10.45
C SER A 59 -13.96 -18.16 -9.56
N TYR A 60 -14.03 -17.46 -8.43
CA TYR A 60 -12.94 -17.37 -7.46
C TYR A 60 -12.50 -18.76 -6.96
N GLU A 61 -13.45 -19.61 -6.58
CA GLU A 61 -13.15 -20.96 -6.09
C GLU A 61 -12.51 -21.83 -7.17
N ALA A 62 -13.00 -21.76 -8.40
CA ALA A 62 -12.41 -22.45 -9.54
C ALA A 62 -10.97 -21.99 -9.78
N LEU A 63 -10.73 -20.68 -9.86
CA LEU A 63 -9.40 -20.12 -10.09
C LEU A 63 -8.42 -20.41 -8.94
N ARG A 64 -8.91 -20.44 -7.70
CA ARG A 64 -8.13 -20.82 -6.52
C ARG A 64 -7.71 -22.28 -6.56
N LYS A 65 -8.64 -23.19 -6.89
CA LYS A 65 -8.34 -24.63 -7.05
C LYS A 65 -7.32 -24.88 -8.16
N LEU A 66 -7.41 -24.11 -9.25
CA LEU A 66 -6.47 -24.16 -10.37
C LEU A 66 -5.12 -23.48 -10.06
N ARG A 67 -4.92 -22.91 -8.86
CA ARG A 67 -3.73 -22.12 -8.46
C ARG A 67 -3.38 -20.99 -9.46
N LYS A 68 -4.39 -20.47 -10.17
CA LYS A 68 -4.24 -19.37 -11.13
C LYS A 68 -4.41 -17.99 -10.49
N LEU A 69 -4.88 -17.94 -9.24
CA LEU A 69 -4.89 -16.71 -8.45
C LEU A 69 -3.57 -16.58 -7.69
N GLU A 70 -2.90 -15.46 -7.88
CA GLU A 70 -1.79 -15.08 -7.02
C GLU A 70 -2.31 -14.69 -5.63
N ASN A 71 -1.50 -14.96 -4.60
CA ASN A 71 -1.79 -14.47 -3.26
C ASN A 71 -1.80 -12.94 -3.25
N ILE A 72 -2.60 -12.35 -2.36
CA ILE A 72 -2.65 -10.90 -2.21
C ILE A 72 -1.26 -10.39 -1.82
N GLN A 73 -0.73 -9.45 -2.60
CA GLN A 73 0.63 -8.97 -2.46
C GLN A 73 0.70 -7.74 -1.56
N LYS A 74 1.81 -7.65 -0.82
CA LYS A 74 2.22 -6.41 -0.16
C LYS A 74 2.99 -5.57 -1.17
N PHE A 75 2.59 -4.32 -1.33
CA PHE A 75 3.31 -3.37 -2.18
C PHE A 75 4.31 -2.56 -1.38
N GLU A 76 5.41 -2.19 -2.03
CA GLU A 76 6.32 -1.16 -1.54
C GLU A 76 5.88 0.20 -2.10
N LEU A 77 6.28 1.31 -1.47
CA LEU A 77 5.84 2.65 -1.89
C LEU A 77 6.23 2.96 -3.35
N THR A 78 7.35 2.43 -3.82
CA THR A 78 7.88 2.66 -5.17
C THR A 78 7.27 1.73 -6.22
N THR A 79 6.77 0.56 -5.82
CA THR A 79 6.22 -0.48 -6.71
C THR A 79 4.70 -0.52 -6.69
N ALA A 80 4.07 0.31 -5.86
CA ALA A 80 2.62 0.36 -5.76
C ALA A 80 1.95 0.74 -7.09
N PRO A 81 0.75 0.21 -7.36
CA PRO A 81 0.01 0.52 -8.57
C PRO A 81 -0.24 2.01 -8.70
N LYS A 82 -0.14 2.53 -9.94
CA LYS A 82 -0.49 3.92 -10.24
C LYS A 82 -1.94 4.17 -9.83
N GLY A 83 -2.15 5.24 -9.08
CA GLY A 83 -3.48 5.54 -8.55
C GLY A 83 -3.80 7.02 -8.49
N GLU A 84 -5.09 7.25 -8.31
CA GLU A 84 -5.72 8.54 -8.12
C GLU A 84 -6.08 8.68 -6.65
N PHE A 85 -5.86 9.86 -6.07
CA PHE A 85 -6.14 10.12 -4.66
C PHE A 85 -7.46 10.86 -4.53
N LEU A 86 -8.40 10.30 -3.77
CA LEU A 86 -9.75 10.80 -3.63
C LEU A 86 -9.99 11.28 -2.19
N ASP A 87 -10.19 12.59 -2.05
CA ASP A 87 -10.67 13.21 -0.82
C ASP A 87 -12.13 12.81 -0.53
N PRO A 88 -12.63 12.94 0.71
CA PRO A 88 -14.00 12.58 1.08
C PRO A 88 -15.07 13.21 0.16
N LYS A 89 -14.89 14.50 -0.19
CA LYS A 89 -15.77 15.22 -1.12
C LYS A 89 -15.73 14.63 -2.53
N ALA A 90 -14.54 14.26 -3.01
CA ALA A 90 -14.36 13.64 -4.33
C ALA A 90 -14.98 12.24 -4.38
N LEU A 91 -14.84 11.45 -3.32
CA LEU A 91 -15.48 10.15 -3.15
C LEU A 91 -17.01 10.27 -3.22
N SER A 92 -17.59 11.16 -2.41
CA SER A 92 -19.04 11.40 -2.40
C SER A 92 -19.55 11.87 -3.76
N ARG A 93 -18.82 12.78 -4.43
CA ARG A 93 -19.22 13.27 -5.76
C ARG A 93 -19.16 12.18 -6.82
N ARG A 94 -18.10 11.36 -6.83
CA ARG A 94 -17.89 10.32 -7.84
C ARG A 94 -18.87 9.15 -7.67
N TYR A 95 -18.92 8.57 -6.48
CA TYR A 95 -19.72 7.36 -6.24
C TYR A 95 -21.15 7.68 -5.78
N GLY A 96 -21.36 8.82 -5.13
CA GLY A 96 -22.70 9.25 -4.71
C GLY A 96 -23.58 9.74 -5.86
N ALA A 97 -23.02 10.07 -7.03
CA ALA A 97 -23.79 10.36 -8.24
C ALA A 97 -24.20 9.10 -9.03
N MET A 98 -23.62 7.93 -8.71
CA MET A 98 -23.92 6.69 -9.44
C MET A 98 -25.26 6.09 -9.01
N GLY A 99 -26.02 5.62 -9.98
CA GLY A 99 -27.19 4.75 -9.73
C GLY A 99 -26.75 3.36 -9.25
N PRO A 100 -27.66 2.58 -8.63
CA PRO A 100 -27.31 1.30 -7.96
C PRO A 100 -26.63 0.31 -8.89
N ARG A 101 -27.16 0.09 -10.10
CA ARG A 101 -26.56 -0.84 -11.09
C ARG A 101 -25.16 -0.42 -11.53
N VAL A 102 -24.94 0.89 -11.68
CA VAL A 102 -23.63 1.43 -12.08
C VAL A 102 -22.64 1.28 -10.92
N LEU A 103 -23.10 1.51 -9.69
CA LEU A 103 -22.31 1.32 -8.48
C LEU A 103 -21.91 -0.16 -8.32
N ASP A 104 -22.81 -1.10 -8.56
CA ASP A 104 -22.52 -2.54 -8.51
C ASP A 104 -21.46 -2.95 -9.56
N SER A 105 -21.58 -2.43 -10.78
CA SER A 105 -20.56 -2.63 -11.83
C SER A 105 -19.21 -2.00 -11.47
N ALA A 106 -19.22 -0.83 -10.81
CA ALA A 106 -17.99 -0.20 -10.31
C ALA A 106 -17.38 -1.05 -9.18
N ASN A 107 -18.19 -1.53 -8.24
CA ASN A 107 -17.77 -2.38 -7.13
C ASN A 107 -17.17 -3.71 -7.62
N ALA A 108 -17.79 -4.36 -8.61
CA ALA A 108 -17.24 -5.56 -9.22
C ALA A 108 -15.86 -5.31 -9.83
N ARG A 109 -15.67 -4.16 -10.50
CA ARG A 109 -14.37 -3.74 -11.03
C ARG A 109 -13.34 -3.49 -9.93
N LEU A 110 -13.70 -2.76 -8.88
CA LEU A 110 -12.81 -2.47 -7.76
C LEU A 110 -12.33 -3.76 -7.08
N LEU A 111 -13.25 -4.67 -6.78
CA LEU A 111 -12.95 -5.95 -6.15
C LEU A 111 -12.11 -6.85 -7.07
N ARG A 112 -12.43 -6.92 -8.36
CA ARG A 112 -11.64 -7.67 -9.36
C ARG A 112 -10.20 -7.17 -9.44
N ASN A 113 -10.01 -5.85 -9.48
CA ASN A 113 -8.69 -5.26 -9.55
C ASN A 113 -7.88 -5.59 -8.29
N PHE A 114 -8.51 -5.54 -7.11
CA PHE A 114 -7.89 -5.96 -5.86
C PHE A 114 -7.47 -7.44 -5.87
N ILE A 115 -8.36 -8.35 -6.26
CA ILE A 115 -8.09 -9.80 -6.32
C ILE A 115 -6.93 -10.12 -7.27
N ARG A 116 -6.80 -9.36 -8.36
CA ARG A 116 -5.72 -9.53 -9.37
C ARG A 116 -4.45 -8.74 -9.05
N ASN A 117 -4.27 -8.27 -7.82
CA ASN A 117 -3.12 -7.45 -7.40
C ASN A 117 -2.87 -6.24 -8.33
N TYR A 118 -3.93 -5.69 -8.92
CA TYR A 118 -3.91 -4.57 -9.85
C TYR A 118 -3.08 -4.76 -11.14
N LYS A 119 -2.56 -5.96 -11.43
CA LYS A 119 -1.63 -6.22 -12.55
C LYS A 119 -2.21 -5.95 -13.94
N GLU A 120 -3.49 -6.23 -14.12
CA GLU A 120 -4.20 -6.10 -15.41
C GLU A 120 -5.06 -4.83 -15.51
N THR A 121 -4.86 -3.88 -14.59
CA THR A 121 -5.71 -2.68 -14.52
C THR A 121 -5.16 -1.60 -15.44
N ARG A 122 -5.96 -1.15 -16.39
CA ARG A 122 -5.66 0.04 -17.22
C ARG A 122 -6.03 1.35 -16.51
N ASP A 123 -7.02 1.28 -15.64
CA ASP A 123 -7.52 2.40 -14.86
C ASP A 123 -6.62 2.72 -13.66
N LEU A 124 -6.67 3.97 -13.20
CA LEU A 124 -5.99 4.39 -11.97
C LEU A 124 -6.68 3.76 -10.75
N VAL A 125 -5.88 3.23 -9.83
CA VAL A 125 -6.37 2.71 -8.54
C VAL A 125 -6.85 3.87 -7.66
N PRO A 126 -8.12 3.87 -7.19
CA PRO A 126 -8.60 4.89 -6.28
C PRO A 126 -8.05 4.67 -4.87
N TYR A 127 -7.20 5.59 -4.40
CA TYR A 127 -6.70 5.65 -3.03
C TYR A 127 -7.48 6.70 -2.23
N VAL A 128 -7.89 6.34 -1.02
CA VAL A 128 -8.62 7.24 -0.12
C VAL A 128 -7.66 8.04 0.73
N VAL A 129 -7.90 9.36 0.80
CA VAL A 129 -7.16 10.30 1.64
C VAL A 129 -8.10 11.09 2.53
N GLY A 130 -7.54 11.78 3.53
CA GLY A 130 -8.29 12.65 4.45
C GLY A 130 -8.14 12.24 5.91
N THR A 131 -8.89 12.94 6.78
CA THR A 131 -8.91 12.64 8.22
C THR A 131 -10.27 12.07 8.61
N TYR A 132 -10.24 10.96 9.35
CA TYR A 132 -11.40 10.19 9.74
C TYR A 132 -11.36 9.89 11.24
N THR A 133 -12.44 10.16 11.95
CA THR A 133 -12.57 9.84 13.37
C THR A 133 -13.19 8.45 13.53
N ILE A 134 -12.54 7.58 14.31
CA ILE A 134 -13.03 6.23 14.59
C ILE A 134 -14.34 6.31 15.37
N LEU A 135 -15.39 5.71 14.84
CA LEU A 135 -16.65 5.51 15.52
C LEU A 135 -16.57 4.28 16.43
N ASP A 136 -16.11 3.16 15.87
CA ASP A 136 -15.92 1.90 16.59
C ASP A 136 -15.01 0.93 15.80
N SER A 137 -14.59 -0.15 16.44
CA SER A 137 -13.74 -1.19 15.86
C SER A 137 -14.32 -2.59 16.11
N PHE A 138 -14.21 -3.48 15.12
CA PHE A 138 -14.80 -4.81 15.14
C PHE A 138 -13.79 -5.88 14.68
N ASP A 139 -13.89 -7.07 15.25
CA ASP A 139 -13.03 -8.19 14.87
C ASP A 139 -13.46 -8.84 13.57
N LEU A 140 -12.46 -9.14 12.74
CA LEU A 140 -12.65 -9.97 11.55
C LEU A 140 -12.62 -11.44 11.95
N SER A 141 -13.56 -12.20 11.40
CA SER A 141 -13.69 -13.63 11.60
C SER A 141 -13.73 -14.37 10.26
N ALA A 142 -13.68 -15.70 10.30
CA ALA A 142 -13.74 -16.53 9.08
C ALA A 142 -15.03 -16.33 8.24
N ARG A 143 -16.10 -15.77 8.83
CA ARG A 143 -17.34 -15.45 8.13
C ARG A 143 -17.26 -14.18 7.28
N ASN A 144 -16.27 -13.32 7.54
CA ASN A 144 -16.06 -12.07 6.80
C ASN A 144 -15.20 -12.32 5.56
N LEU A 145 -15.17 -11.35 4.64
CA LEU A 145 -14.33 -11.42 3.44
C LEU A 145 -12.85 -11.73 3.76
N PHE A 146 -12.36 -11.16 4.86
CA PHE A 146 -11.03 -11.39 5.39
C PHE A 146 -11.13 -12.18 6.69
N SER A 147 -10.32 -13.23 6.82
CA SER A 147 -10.47 -14.20 7.92
C SER A 147 -9.93 -13.74 9.27
N SER A 148 -9.08 -12.72 9.32
CA SER A 148 -8.41 -12.24 10.54
C SER A 148 -7.95 -10.79 10.40
N GLY A 149 -8.00 -10.05 11.51
CA GLY A 149 -7.69 -8.62 11.60
C GLY A 149 -8.79 -7.86 12.33
N VAL A 150 -8.78 -6.54 12.18
CA VAL A 150 -9.80 -5.62 12.74
C VAL A 150 -10.33 -4.74 11.62
N VAL A 151 -11.63 -4.50 11.60
CA VAL A 151 -12.25 -3.48 10.74
C VAL A 151 -12.66 -2.31 11.60
N VAL A 152 -12.37 -1.11 11.12
CA VAL A 152 -12.71 0.14 11.79
C VAL A 152 -13.76 0.86 10.99
N LEU A 153 -14.84 1.26 11.65
CA LEU A 153 -15.76 2.23 11.09
C LEU A 153 -15.33 3.62 11.53
N ALA A 154 -15.04 4.49 10.58
CA ALA A 154 -14.65 5.87 10.83
C ALA A 154 -15.51 6.85 10.02
N GLN A 155 -15.69 8.06 10.53
CA GLN A 155 -16.42 9.13 9.86
C GLN A 155 -15.45 10.22 9.42
N SER A 156 -15.61 10.74 8.20
CA SER A 156 -14.79 11.85 7.73
C SER A 156 -15.08 13.13 8.53
N ILE A 157 -14.02 13.82 8.94
CA ILE A 157 -14.12 15.14 9.59
C ILE A 157 -14.59 16.20 8.59
N ASP A 158 -14.08 16.16 7.36
CA ASP A 158 -14.37 17.16 6.32
C ASP A 158 -15.73 16.96 5.65
N SER A 159 -16.31 15.76 5.72
CA SER A 159 -17.57 15.41 5.08
C SER A 159 -18.30 14.31 5.85
N PRO A 160 -19.14 14.66 6.85
CA PRO A 160 -19.82 13.69 7.71
C PRO A 160 -20.76 12.71 6.99
N SER A 161 -21.15 13.01 5.76
CA SER A 161 -21.89 12.11 4.86
C SER A 161 -21.06 10.93 4.35
N VAL A 162 -19.75 10.94 4.59
CA VAL A 162 -18.80 9.90 4.18
C VAL A 162 -18.37 9.09 5.39
N LEU A 163 -18.63 7.79 5.31
CA LEU A 163 -18.16 6.76 6.22
C LEU A 163 -17.05 5.94 5.55
N LEU A 164 -16.07 5.56 6.34
CA LEU A 164 -14.94 4.75 5.94
C LEU A 164 -14.94 3.46 6.75
N GLU A 165 -15.12 2.34 6.07
CA GLU A 165 -14.85 1.00 6.59
C GLU A 165 -13.40 0.67 6.24
N SER A 166 -12.47 0.90 7.17
CA SER A 166 -11.04 0.64 6.95
C SER A 166 -10.64 -0.69 7.55
N VAL A 167 -10.12 -1.59 6.72
CA VAL A 167 -9.84 -2.97 7.09
C VAL A 167 -8.35 -3.12 7.40
N PHE A 168 -8.03 -3.55 8.62
CA PHE A 168 -6.67 -3.81 9.09
C PHE A 168 -6.45 -5.32 9.21
N THR A 169 -6.01 -5.94 8.11
CA THR A 169 -5.71 -7.37 8.09
C THR A 169 -4.37 -7.66 8.79
N ALA A 170 -4.39 -8.66 9.66
CA ALA A 170 -3.23 -9.07 10.43
C ALA A 170 -3.36 -10.54 10.86
N ARG A 171 -2.29 -11.11 11.40
CA ARG A 171 -2.33 -12.44 12.02
C ARG A 171 -3.16 -12.40 13.30
N GLN A 172 -3.86 -13.50 13.63
CA GLN A 172 -4.74 -13.60 14.81
C GLN A 172 -4.07 -13.17 16.12
N ARG A 173 -2.77 -13.44 16.29
CA ARG A 173 -1.99 -13.05 17.49
C ARG A 173 -1.90 -11.54 17.71
N VAL A 174 -2.07 -10.74 16.66
CA VAL A 174 -1.96 -9.27 16.68
C VAL A 174 -3.32 -8.60 16.85
N VAL A 175 -4.43 -9.32 16.66
CA VAL A 175 -5.81 -8.78 16.75
C VAL A 175 -6.09 -8.11 18.11
N PRO A 176 -5.76 -8.71 19.28
CA PRO A 176 -5.99 -8.05 20.57
C PRO A 176 -5.20 -6.75 20.73
N LEU A 177 -4.03 -6.65 20.10
CA LEU A 177 -3.24 -5.42 20.11
C LEU A 177 -3.89 -4.35 19.23
N LEU A 178 -4.37 -4.73 18.04
CA LEU A 178 -5.11 -3.83 17.14
C LEU A 178 -6.31 -3.21 17.84
N GLN A 179 -7.16 -4.01 18.49
CA GLN A 179 -8.33 -3.52 19.23
C GLN A 179 -7.98 -2.50 20.32
N ARG A 180 -6.89 -2.76 21.08
CA ARG A 180 -6.42 -1.84 22.13
C ARG A 180 -5.86 -0.53 21.57
N THR A 181 -5.49 -0.49 20.30
CA THR A 181 -4.92 0.69 19.64
C THR A 181 -5.92 1.47 18.80
N LEU A 182 -6.95 0.81 18.25
CA LEU A 182 -7.95 1.39 17.34
C LEU A 182 -9.20 1.82 18.12
N LEU A 183 -9.02 2.75 19.05
CA LEU A 183 -10.07 3.19 19.98
C LEU A 183 -11.04 4.18 19.34
N THR A 184 -12.29 4.17 19.81
CA THR A 184 -13.30 5.19 19.49
C THR A 184 -12.80 6.61 19.79
N GLY A 185 -13.12 7.55 18.91
CA GLY A 185 -12.69 8.95 19.02
C GLY A 185 -11.27 9.25 18.53
N LEU A 186 -10.49 8.22 18.19
CA LEU A 186 -9.15 8.39 17.62
C LEU A 186 -9.23 8.87 16.17
N ASN A 187 -8.27 9.67 15.74
CA ASN A 187 -8.20 10.14 14.35
C ASN A 187 -7.23 9.30 13.51
N ILE A 188 -7.73 8.77 12.40
CA ILE A 188 -6.97 8.15 11.32
C ILE A 188 -6.74 9.20 10.25
N ARG A 189 -5.48 9.48 9.95
CA ARG A 189 -5.08 10.39 8.87
C ARG A 189 -4.48 9.57 7.74
N LEU A 190 -5.11 9.62 6.57
CA LEU A 190 -4.66 8.93 5.37
C LEU A 190 -4.01 9.94 4.43
N GLU A 191 -2.68 9.85 4.32
CA GLU A 191 -1.90 10.76 3.48
C GLU A 191 -1.45 10.12 2.16
N ARG A 192 -1.51 10.92 1.09
CA ARG A 192 -1.07 10.55 -0.27
C ARG A 192 0.32 9.91 -0.34
N ARG A 193 1.24 10.28 0.54
CA ARG A 193 2.65 9.85 0.51
C ARG A 193 2.89 8.49 1.15
N PHE A 194 2.13 8.15 2.19
CA PHE A 194 2.46 7.02 3.08
C PHE A 194 1.32 6.01 3.24
N ASP A 195 0.08 6.42 2.94
CA ASP A 195 -1.12 5.62 3.16
C ASP A 195 -1.82 5.35 1.84
N LEU A 196 -1.39 4.28 1.17
CA LEU A 196 -2.10 3.76 0.01
C LEU A 196 -3.23 2.85 0.49
N SER A 197 -4.33 3.48 0.91
CA SER A 197 -5.57 2.81 1.27
C SER A 197 -6.45 2.69 0.03
N ALA A 198 -6.39 1.54 -0.64
CA ALA A 198 -7.13 1.31 -1.87
C ALA A 198 -8.62 1.12 -1.57
N LEU A 199 -9.47 1.75 -2.37
CA LEU A 199 -10.91 1.55 -2.33
C LEU A 199 -11.26 0.25 -3.05
N ILE A 200 -11.96 -0.65 -2.36
CA ILE A 200 -12.39 -1.94 -2.91
C ILE A 200 -13.91 -2.06 -3.07
N HIS A 201 -14.68 -1.21 -2.40
CA HIS A 201 -16.14 -1.22 -2.47
C HIS A 201 -16.75 0.08 -1.96
N ALA A 202 -17.91 0.47 -2.50
CA ALA A 202 -18.70 1.60 -2.08
C ALA A 202 -20.19 1.23 -1.98
N LYS A 203 -20.87 1.66 -0.92
CA LYS A 203 -22.30 1.43 -0.71
C LYS A 203 -22.99 2.69 -0.22
N ARG A 204 -24.24 2.88 -0.64
CA ARG A 204 -25.13 3.86 -0.02
C ARG A 204 -25.82 3.22 1.18
N THR A 205 -25.62 3.80 2.35
CA THR A 205 -26.28 3.41 3.60
C THR A 205 -27.76 3.84 3.55
N THR A 206 -28.61 3.20 4.36
CA THR A 206 -30.05 3.51 4.44
C THR A 206 -30.35 4.95 4.86
N ASP A 207 -29.42 5.57 5.61
CA ASP A 207 -29.46 6.97 6.03
C ASP A 207 -28.96 7.96 4.96
N GLY A 208 -28.67 7.49 3.75
CA GLY A 208 -28.20 8.30 2.63
C GLY A 208 -26.70 8.62 2.63
N ARG A 209 -25.95 8.20 3.67
CA ARG A 209 -24.49 8.34 3.70
C ARG A 209 -23.82 7.37 2.72
N MET A 210 -22.59 7.69 2.33
CA MET A 210 -21.75 6.83 1.50
C MET A 210 -20.73 6.11 2.38
N LEU A 211 -20.78 4.78 2.39
CA LEU A 211 -19.82 3.89 3.04
C LEU A 211 -18.78 3.42 2.02
N PHE A 212 -17.51 3.59 2.32
CA PHE A 212 -16.40 3.16 1.49
C PHE A 212 -15.55 2.12 2.22
N THR A 213 -15.42 0.92 1.65
CA THR A 213 -14.53 -0.12 2.18
C THR A 213 -13.15 0.04 1.59
N THR A 214 -12.13 0.17 2.46
CA THR A 214 -10.74 0.40 2.07
C THR A 214 -9.79 -0.58 2.74
N LEU A 215 -8.68 -0.85 2.05
CA LEU A 215 -7.62 -1.72 2.55
C LEU A 215 -6.25 -1.07 2.30
N PRO A 216 -5.35 -1.00 3.30
CA PRO A 216 -4.00 -0.52 3.10
C PRO A 216 -3.16 -1.56 2.33
N ILE A 217 -2.84 -1.28 1.07
CA ILE A 217 -2.13 -2.23 0.19
C ILE A 217 -0.63 -2.35 0.50
N LEU A 218 -0.11 -1.40 1.28
CA LEU A 218 1.28 -1.43 1.73
C LEU A 218 1.49 -2.27 2.98
N TYR A 219 0.42 -2.71 3.67
CA TYR A 219 0.46 -3.47 4.93
C TYR A 219 1.58 -3.03 5.88
N GLY A 220 1.55 -1.74 6.26
CA GLY A 220 2.57 -1.10 7.07
C GLY A 220 2.55 -1.57 8.52
N SER A 221 3.54 -1.11 9.28
CA SER A 221 3.46 -1.13 10.73
C SER A 221 2.88 0.18 11.24
N TYR A 222 2.24 0.17 12.41
CA TYR A 222 1.63 1.35 13.04
C TYR A 222 1.99 1.38 14.52
N SER A 223 2.15 2.59 15.08
CA SER A 223 2.26 2.83 16.53
C SER A 223 1.21 3.81 17.00
N SER A 224 0.72 3.60 18.21
CA SER A 224 -0.01 4.64 18.94
C SER A 224 0.95 5.65 19.57
N TYR A 225 0.60 6.94 19.52
CA TYR A 225 1.35 8.01 20.19
C TYR A 225 1.20 7.98 21.73
N HIS A 226 0.14 7.33 22.25
CA HIS A 226 -0.20 7.33 23.68
C HIS A 226 -0.43 5.93 24.29
N GLY A 227 -0.28 4.86 23.52
CA GLY A 227 -0.52 3.48 23.99
C GLY A 227 0.69 2.55 23.80
N PRO A 228 0.83 1.50 24.62
CA PRO A 228 1.90 0.52 24.46
C PRO A 228 1.65 -0.35 23.23
N GLY A 229 2.56 -0.26 22.24
CA GLY A 229 2.70 -1.28 21.22
C GLY A 229 2.70 -0.76 19.78
N SER A 230 3.53 -1.40 18.97
CA SER A 230 3.49 -1.31 17.50
C SER A 230 2.90 -2.59 16.94
N PHE A 231 2.00 -2.49 15.96
CA PHE A 231 1.51 -3.66 15.23
C PHE A 231 1.95 -3.61 13.77
N SER A 232 2.03 -4.76 13.12
CA SER A 232 2.26 -4.86 11.67
C SER A 232 1.07 -5.52 11.02
N LEU A 233 0.62 -4.95 9.91
CA LEU A 233 -0.37 -5.56 9.05
C LEU A 233 0.29 -6.64 8.19
N SER A 234 -0.53 -7.55 7.67
CA SER A 234 -0.10 -8.59 6.75
C SER A 234 -1.19 -8.83 5.71
N PRO A 235 -0.84 -9.06 4.42
CA PRO A 235 -1.81 -9.42 3.41
C PRO A 235 -2.64 -10.64 3.84
N PRO A 236 -3.94 -10.68 3.50
CA PRO A 236 -4.77 -11.86 3.74
C PRO A 236 -4.31 -13.03 2.87
N ALA A 237 -4.22 -14.22 3.45
CA ALA A 237 -3.79 -15.43 2.74
C ALA A 237 -4.84 -15.91 1.71
N PHE A 238 -6.12 -15.77 2.04
CA PHE A 238 -7.23 -16.09 1.16
C PHE A 238 -8.40 -15.16 1.45
N LEU A 239 -9.34 -15.06 0.50
CA LEU A 239 -10.53 -14.24 0.62
C LEU A 239 -11.78 -15.13 0.62
N ASN A 240 -12.74 -14.83 1.50
CA ASN A 240 -14.05 -15.44 1.49
C ASN A 240 -15.01 -14.58 0.65
N ILE A 241 -14.94 -14.72 -0.68
CA ILE A 241 -15.75 -13.91 -1.60
C ILE A 241 -17.27 -14.07 -1.38
N ARG A 242 -17.71 -15.23 -0.85
CA ARG A 242 -19.13 -15.47 -0.53
C ARG A 242 -19.66 -14.56 0.58
N ALA A 243 -18.80 -14.11 1.49
CA ALA A 243 -19.18 -13.19 2.56
C ALA A 243 -19.62 -11.81 2.02
N GLY A 244 -19.09 -11.41 0.87
CA GLY A 244 -19.41 -10.15 0.22
C GLY A 244 -18.84 -8.91 0.94
N LEU A 245 -19.23 -7.75 0.42
CA LEU A 245 -18.95 -6.43 0.97
C LEU A 245 -20.26 -5.63 1.03
N PRO A 246 -20.41 -4.67 1.96
CA PRO A 246 -19.44 -4.26 2.99
C PRO A 246 -19.29 -5.33 4.09
N ILE A 247 -18.26 -5.19 4.94
CA ILE A 247 -18.01 -6.14 6.03
C ILE A 247 -19.00 -5.93 7.16
N LEU A 248 -19.28 -4.66 7.49
CA LEU A 248 -20.17 -4.28 8.57
C LEU A 248 -21.62 -4.27 8.11
N SER A 249 -22.46 -4.86 8.95
CA SER A 249 -23.92 -4.81 8.84
C SER A 249 -24.45 -3.42 9.15
N GLN A 250 -25.69 -3.15 8.74
CA GLN A 250 -26.36 -1.89 9.04
C GLN A 250 -26.51 -1.69 10.55
N GLU A 251 -26.79 -2.75 11.29
CA GLU A 251 -26.94 -2.72 12.75
C GLU A 251 -25.62 -2.35 13.44
N GLU A 252 -24.49 -2.91 13.00
CA GLU A 252 -23.16 -2.56 13.51
C GLU A 252 -22.78 -1.10 13.21
N ILE A 253 -23.14 -0.58 12.02
CA ILE A 253 -22.92 0.82 11.64
C ILE A 253 -23.71 1.77 12.56
N GLU A 254 -24.95 1.41 12.86
CA GLU A 254 -25.81 2.19 13.76
C GLU A 254 -25.34 2.10 15.21
N ALA A 255 -24.94 0.91 15.67
CA ALA A 255 -24.38 0.69 17.00
C ALA A 255 -23.11 1.53 17.20
N ALA A 256 -22.16 1.47 16.27
CA ALA A 256 -20.95 2.30 16.29
C ALA A 256 -21.27 3.81 16.33
N SER A 257 -22.27 4.24 15.56
CA SER A 257 -22.73 5.63 15.57
C SER A 257 -23.30 6.04 16.94
N ARG A 258 -23.98 5.12 17.66
CA ARG A 258 -24.47 5.36 19.03
C ARG A 258 -23.32 5.39 20.03
N THR A 259 -22.40 4.43 19.97
CA THR A 259 -21.19 4.37 20.82
C THR A 259 -20.41 5.67 20.75
N TYR A 260 -20.15 6.15 19.54
CA TYR A 260 -19.41 7.41 19.34
C TYR A 260 -20.15 8.63 19.90
N ARG A 261 -21.49 8.72 19.76
CA ARG A 261 -22.28 9.81 20.35
C ARG A 261 -22.20 9.82 21.88
N LEU A 262 -22.21 8.64 22.51
CA LEU A 262 -22.06 8.50 23.96
C LEU A 262 -20.64 8.91 24.41
N HIS A 263 -19.62 8.40 23.72
CA HIS A 263 -18.23 8.75 23.97
C HIS A 263 -18.00 10.27 23.87
N ARG A 264 -18.55 10.90 22.83
CA ARG A 264 -18.46 12.36 22.65
C ARG A 264 -19.08 13.11 23.82
N ARG A 265 -20.29 12.75 24.25
CA ARG A 265 -20.95 13.38 25.42
C ARG A 265 -20.12 13.24 26.70
N GLN A 266 -19.55 12.06 26.94
CA GLN A 266 -18.69 11.83 28.10
C GLN A 266 -17.43 12.69 28.05
N SER A 267 -16.75 12.75 26.90
CA SER A 267 -15.55 13.58 26.72
C SER A 267 -15.82 15.09 26.90
N GLU A 268 -16.99 15.57 26.47
CA GLU A 268 -17.44 16.95 26.67
C GLU A 268 -17.70 17.23 28.17
N LEU A 269 -18.32 16.29 28.88
CA LEU A 269 -18.57 16.39 30.32
C LEU A 269 -17.26 16.42 31.12
N GLU A 270 -16.31 15.52 30.84
CA GLU A 270 -14.99 15.50 31.46
C GLU A 270 -14.21 16.80 31.22
N THR A 271 -14.27 17.32 30.00
CA THR A 271 -13.64 18.61 29.65
C THR A 271 -14.29 19.76 30.42
N SER A 272 -15.61 19.73 30.62
CA SER A 272 -16.33 20.74 31.40
C SER A 272 -15.99 20.69 32.90
N LEU A 273 -15.87 19.48 33.48
CA LEU A 273 -15.45 19.29 34.87
C LEU A 273 -14.00 19.76 35.10
N ALA A 274 -13.09 19.44 34.17
CA ALA A 274 -11.71 19.90 34.26
C ALA A 274 -11.62 21.44 34.21
N LYS A 275 -12.49 22.08 33.44
CA LYS A 275 -12.57 23.55 33.35
C LYS A 275 -13.13 24.17 34.63
N SER A 276 -14.17 23.61 35.24
CA SER A 276 -14.74 24.12 36.50
C SER A 276 -13.81 23.91 37.70
N GLN A 277 -13.03 22.82 37.75
CA GLN A 277 -12.00 22.63 38.79
C GLN A 277 -10.83 23.62 38.66
N SER A 278 -10.54 24.10 37.44
CA SER A 278 -9.51 25.14 37.22
C SER A 278 -9.94 26.54 37.66
N PHE A 279 -11.24 26.79 37.90
CA PHE A 279 -11.74 28.11 38.33
C PHE A 279 -11.59 28.37 39.84
N HIS A 280 -11.20 27.37 40.65
CA HIS A 280 -10.98 27.53 42.10
C HIS A 280 -9.51 27.75 42.51
N LYS A 281 -8.63 28.05 41.54
CA LYS A 281 -7.22 28.35 41.84
C LYS A 281 -6.69 29.53 41.03
N LYS A 282 -7.20 30.75 41.29
CA LYS A 282 -6.42 31.99 41.07
C LYS A 282 -7.10 33.24 41.66
N ASP A 283 -6.60 33.69 42.81
CA ASP A 283 -6.57 35.10 43.18
C ASP A 283 -5.26 35.72 42.64
N THR A 284 -5.29 36.38 41.47
CA THR A 284 -4.39 37.52 41.09
C THR A 284 -4.92 38.17 39.78
N PRO A 285 -5.00 39.51 39.66
CA PRO A 285 -5.79 40.23 38.63
C PRO A 285 -5.12 40.35 37.23
N PRO A 286 -5.84 40.86 36.20
CA PRO A 286 -5.83 40.29 34.86
C PRO A 286 -4.92 41.03 33.86
N ARG A 287 -4.46 40.30 32.83
CA ARG A 287 -4.07 40.91 31.55
C ARG A 287 -4.84 40.22 30.42
N THR A 288 -5.66 41.04 29.77
CA THR A 288 -6.43 40.80 28.55
C THR A 288 -5.63 40.07 27.48
N LEU A 289 -6.16 38.93 27.01
CA LEU A 289 -5.83 38.34 25.71
C LEU A 289 -7.05 37.55 25.24
N THR A 290 -7.64 38.05 24.15
CA THR A 290 -8.64 37.39 23.33
C THR A 290 -8.08 36.08 22.79
N SER A 291 -8.67 34.96 23.19
CA SER A 291 -8.35 33.64 22.64
C SER A 291 -9.60 33.00 22.05
N ASN A 292 -9.71 33.13 20.73
CA ASN A 292 -10.59 32.31 19.91
C ASN A 292 -9.83 30.99 19.71
N THR A 293 -10.01 30.03 20.61
CA THR A 293 -9.44 28.69 20.49
C THR A 293 -10.58 27.70 20.37
N THR A 294 -10.86 27.30 19.12
CA THR A 294 -11.55 26.05 18.80
C THR A 294 -10.78 24.92 19.48
N GLY A 295 -11.45 24.21 20.40
CA GLY A 295 -10.87 23.14 21.19
C GLY A 295 -10.43 21.97 20.32
N SER A 296 -9.14 21.88 20.04
CA SER A 296 -8.48 20.62 19.71
C SER A 296 -8.16 19.96 21.06
N SER A 297 -8.99 19.00 21.44
CA SER A 297 -8.66 18.06 22.51
C SER A 297 -7.33 17.39 22.19
N LYS A 298 -6.59 16.98 23.21
CA LYS A 298 -5.28 16.31 23.09
C LYS A 298 -5.46 14.95 22.39
N GLU A 299 -5.56 14.95 21.06
CA GLU A 299 -5.94 13.78 20.28
C GLU A 299 -4.76 12.83 20.06
N GLY A 300 -4.91 11.60 20.55
CA GLY A 300 -4.08 10.49 20.11
C GLY A 300 -4.22 10.29 18.60
N GLN A 301 -3.09 10.05 17.94
CA GLN A 301 -3.05 9.78 16.50
C GLN A 301 -2.30 8.47 16.28
N LEU A 302 -2.79 7.65 15.34
CA LEU A 302 -2.03 6.51 14.83
C LEU A 302 -1.07 6.99 13.75
N ILE A 303 0.19 6.59 13.89
CA ILE A 303 1.25 6.96 12.95
C ILE A 303 1.83 5.68 12.37
N ARG A 304 1.97 5.65 11.04
CA ARG A 304 2.61 4.55 10.33
C ARG A 304 4.12 4.53 10.63
N ILE A 305 4.62 3.34 10.96
CA ILE A 305 6.02 2.99 11.12
C ILE A 305 6.44 2.18 9.90
N GLU A 306 7.53 2.55 9.26
CA GLU A 306 8.23 1.62 8.38
C GLU A 306 9.20 0.80 9.24
N ARG A 307 9.20 -0.52 9.08
CA ARG A 307 10.28 -1.38 9.58
C ARG A 307 11.10 -1.84 8.38
N PRO A 308 12.44 -1.77 8.42
CA PRO A 308 13.27 -2.32 7.36
C PRO A 308 13.02 -3.84 7.25
N VAL A 309 12.85 -4.32 6.02
CA VAL A 309 12.76 -5.75 5.70
C VAL A 309 14.19 -6.30 5.67
N PRO A 310 14.53 -7.38 6.40
CA PRO A 310 15.82 -8.03 6.24
C PRO A 310 15.92 -8.62 4.82
N PRO A 311 17.05 -8.43 4.10
CA PRO A 311 17.21 -8.97 2.76
C PRO A 311 17.14 -10.52 2.79
N PRO A 312 16.59 -11.16 1.75
CA PRO A 312 16.59 -12.61 1.66
C PRO A 312 18.03 -13.12 1.62
N GLU A 313 18.34 -14.10 2.48
CA GLU A 313 19.60 -14.83 2.44
C GLU A 313 19.80 -15.42 1.03
N LYS A 314 20.81 -14.91 0.34
CA LYS A 314 21.31 -15.52 -0.90
C LYS A 314 22.20 -16.68 -0.50
N THR A 315 21.70 -17.90 -0.68
CA THR A 315 22.55 -19.10 -0.76
C THR A 315 23.47 -18.94 -1.97
N ALA A 316 24.77 -18.82 -1.73
CA ALA A 316 25.79 -18.79 -2.75
C ALA A 316 26.10 -20.21 -3.24
N GLY A 317 26.28 -20.38 -4.56
CA GLY A 317 26.83 -21.60 -5.15
C GLY A 317 26.73 -21.66 -6.68
N ALA A 318 27.77 -21.13 -7.36
CA ALA A 318 28.31 -21.50 -8.70
C ALA A 318 27.40 -21.37 -9.95
N SER A 319 27.86 -21.00 -11.16
CA SER A 319 29.14 -20.56 -11.73
C SER A 319 28.85 -19.81 -13.05
N LEU A 320 29.88 -19.16 -13.59
CA LEU A 320 29.94 -18.31 -14.78
C LEU A 320 29.43 -18.95 -16.08
N GLU A 321 28.81 -18.15 -16.95
CA GLU A 321 29.15 -18.13 -18.37
C GLU A 321 28.77 -16.78 -19.02
N SER A 322 29.71 -16.28 -19.82
CA SER A 322 29.77 -14.95 -20.43
C SER A 322 29.26 -15.01 -21.86
N TYR A 323 28.33 -14.13 -22.24
CA TYR A 323 28.18 -13.71 -23.64
C TYR A 323 27.86 -12.22 -23.75
N SER A 324 28.85 -11.50 -24.27
CA SER A 324 28.78 -10.15 -24.83
C SER A 324 28.04 -10.18 -26.18
N HIS A 325 27.24 -9.17 -26.50
CA HIS A 325 27.05 -8.59 -27.86
C HIS A 325 26.19 -7.30 -27.73
N HIS A 326 26.83 -6.13 -27.81
CA HIS A 326 26.86 -5.20 -28.95
C HIS A 326 25.61 -4.32 -29.14
N SER A 327 25.77 -3.03 -28.84
CA SER A 327 24.99 -1.94 -29.44
C SER A 327 25.90 -1.18 -30.42
N PRO A 328 25.48 -0.90 -31.67
CA PRO A 328 26.31 -0.13 -32.59
C PRO A 328 26.19 1.36 -32.30
N THR A 329 27.34 2.02 -32.32
CA THR A 329 27.51 3.48 -32.33
C THR A 329 27.92 3.91 -33.74
N PHE A 330 27.59 5.16 -34.12
CA PHE A 330 28.41 6.15 -34.85
C PHE A 330 27.56 6.99 -35.86
N PRO A 331 27.95 8.22 -36.23
CA PRO A 331 28.78 9.20 -35.53
C PRO A 331 28.19 10.62 -35.46
N ARG A 332 28.90 11.46 -34.72
CA ARG A 332 28.72 12.89 -34.48
C ARG A 332 29.41 13.71 -35.58
N ASN A 333 28.80 14.83 -35.98
CA ASN A 333 29.38 16.20 -36.03
C ASN A 333 29.07 16.95 -37.35
N VAL A 334 28.33 18.07 -37.28
CA VAL A 334 28.67 19.44 -37.78
C VAL A 334 27.68 20.44 -37.14
N GLN A 335 28.17 21.61 -36.75
CA GLN A 335 27.51 22.68 -35.99
C GLN A 335 27.17 23.91 -36.91
N PRO A 336 26.70 25.07 -36.42
CA PRO A 336 25.32 25.59 -36.53
C PRO A 336 25.14 26.79 -37.50
N LYS A 337 23.90 27.14 -37.88
CA LYS A 337 23.53 28.50 -38.37
C LYS A 337 22.10 28.90 -37.94
N LYS A 338 21.97 30.12 -37.41
CA LYS A 338 20.74 30.84 -37.04
C LYS A 338 20.11 31.52 -38.26
N ALA A 339 18.77 31.59 -38.30
CA ALA A 339 17.91 32.76 -38.62
C ALA A 339 16.46 32.25 -38.77
N GLN A 340 15.52 32.54 -37.85
CA GLN A 340 14.62 33.71 -37.78
C GLN A 340 13.54 33.77 -38.89
N THR A 341 12.27 33.90 -38.45
CA THR A 341 11.20 34.78 -39.01
C THR A 341 9.89 34.11 -39.46
N VAL A 342 8.86 34.32 -38.61
CA VAL A 342 7.45 34.76 -38.87
C VAL A 342 6.31 33.72 -39.07
N LEU A 343 5.22 34.07 -38.38
CA LEU A 343 3.89 33.48 -38.11
C LEU A 343 2.91 33.60 -39.32
N PRO A 344 1.59 33.42 -39.12
CA PRO A 344 0.79 32.19 -38.94
C PRO A 344 -0.30 32.09 -40.05
N ILE A 345 -1.21 31.10 -40.06
CA ILE A 345 -2.61 31.26 -40.52
C ILE A 345 -3.46 29.99 -40.26
N PHE A 346 -4.55 30.25 -39.53
CA PHE A 346 -5.93 29.73 -39.52
C PHE A 346 -6.37 28.41 -40.18
N MET A 347 -7.21 27.69 -39.39
CA MET A 347 -8.47 26.96 -39.69
C MET A 347 -8.58 26.08 -40.96
N GLN A 348 -9.09 24.84 -40.80
CA GLN A 348 -10.52 24.53 -40.94
C GLN A 348 -10.84 23.07 -40.57
N GLU A 349 -11.99 22.89 -39.94
CA GLU A 349 -12.66 21.63 -39.62
C GLU A 349 -13.62 21.26 -40.77
N THR A 350 -13.58 20.01 -41.25
CA THR A 350 -14.70 19.41 -42.00
C THR A 350 -14.69 17.89 -41.92
N LYS A 351 -15.87 17.34 -42.15
CA LYS A 351 -16.47 16.14 -41.59
C LYS A 351 -16.69 15.08 -42.70
N MET A 352 -16.56 13.80 -42.31
CA MET A 352 -17.13 12.56 -42.88
C MET A 352 -17.33 12.41 -44.41
N THR A 353 -16.76 11.35 -45.00
CA THR A 353 -17.49 10.44 -45.92
C THR A 353 -16.93 9.01 -45.86
N GLN A 354 -17.86 8.05 -45.89
CA GLN A 354 -17.77 6.59 -45.86
C GLN A 354 -17.70 6.01 -47.29
N ALA A 355 -16.94 4.93 -47.53
CA ALA A 355 -17.29 3.70 -48.30
C ALA A 355 -16.06 2.88 -48.78
N THR A 356 -16.04 1.58 -48.43
CA THR A 356 -15.30 0.44 -49.02
C THR A 356 -15.99 -0.04 -50.33
N PRO A 357 -15.52 -1.03 -51.17
CA PRO A 357 -14.86 -2.33 -50.86
C PRO A 357 -13.71 -2.76 -51.84
N ILE A 358 -12.91 -3.82 -51.61
CA ILE A 358 -12.97 -5.22 -52.18
C ILE A 358 -11.65 -5.93 -51.70
N GLN A 359 -11.68 -7.02 -50.90
CA GLN A 359 -11.57 -8.49 -51.25
C GLN A 359 -10.12 -8.93 -51.62
N SER A 360 -9.49 -10.07 -51.27
CA SER A 360 -9.71 -11.30 -50.49
C SER A 360 -8.34 -12.05 -50.36
N ASP A 361 -8.33 -13.19 -49.65
CA ASP A 361 -7.35 -14.32 -49.62
C ASP A 361 -6.30 -14.29 -48.48
N ALA A 362 -6.26 -15.20 -47.48
CA ALA A 362 -6.29 -16.68 -47.36
C ALA A 362 -4.88 -17.26 -47.04
N ILE A 363 -4.82 -18.19 -46.08
CA ILE A 363 -3.65 -18.86 -45.44
C ILE A 363 -3.88 -20.41 -45.54
N PRO A 364 -2.99 -21.38 -45.20
CA PRO A 364 -1.53 -21.67 -45.34
C PRO A 364 -1.29 -23.01 -46.13
N PRO A 365 -0.12 -23.74 -46.05
CA PRO A 365 0.16 -24.72 -44.96
C PRO A 365 1.66 -24.96 -44.56
N THR A 366 1.82 -25.80 -43.53
CA THR A 366 2.95 -26.32 -42.70
C THR A 366 4.14 -26.98 -43.43
N PRO A 367 5.23 -27.35 -42.70
CA PRO A 367 5.50 -28.79 -42.52
C PRO A 367 6.05 -29.26 -41.15
N VAL A 368 5.97 -30.59 -41.00
CA VAL A 368 6.32 -31.53 -39.90
C VAL A 368 7.78 -32.00 -40.00
N VAL A 369 8.45 -32.33 -38.88
CA VAL A 369 9.44 -33.44 -38.79
C VAL A 369 9.44 -34.08 -37.38
N GLU A 370 9.49 -35.41 -37.38
CA GLU A 370 9.58 -36.40 -36.29
C GLU A 370 10.90 -37.19 -36.43
N CYS A 371 11.51 -37.67 -35.32
CA CYS A 371 12.26 -38.94 -35.13
C CYS A 371 13.10 -38.89 -33.82
N THR A 372 12.86 -39.70 -32.77
CA THR A 372 13.23 -41.12 -32.47
C THR A 372 14.55 -41.29 -31.65
N HIS A 373 14.41 -42.02 -30.51
CA HIS A 373 15.33 -42.59 -29.49
C HIS A 373 16.57 -43.38 -30.04
N PRO A 374 17.57 -43.93 -29.25
CA PRO A 374 17.42 -44.57 -27.92
C PRO A 374 18.62 -44.72 -26.90
N SER A 375 18.24 -44.96 -25.63
CA SER A 375 18.65 -46.03 -24.68
C SER A 375 20.00 -46.07 -23.89
N LYS A 376 19.84 -46.65 -22.68
CA LYS A 376 20.75 -47.27 -21.68
C LYS A 376 21.45 -46.32 -20.68
N GLY A 377 21.43 -46.56 -19.36
CA GLY A 377 20.86 -47.61 -18.51
C GLY A 377 21.47 -47.55 -17.10
N ILE A 378 20.70 -47.96 -16.07
CA ILE A 378 21.06 -48.75 -14.85
C ILE A 378 22.26 -48.18 -14.02
N THR A 379 22.20 -47.84 -12.71
CA THR A 379 21.88 -48.68 -11.54
C THR A 379 21.99 -47.84 -10.26
N SER A 380 20.96 -47.93 -9.42
CA SER A 380 20.91 -48.05 -7.95
C SER A 380 22.20 -47.93 -7.10
N SER A 381 22.15 -47.17 -6.01
CA SER A 381 22.41 -47.72 -4.66
C SER A 381 21.95 -46.78 -3.53
N VAL A 382 21.19 -47.36 -2.61
CA VAL A 382 20.71 -46.85 -1.31
C VAL A 382 21.78 -47.08 -0.24
N SER A 383 21.94 -46.17 0.73
CA SER A 383 22.18 -46.42 2.19
C SER A 383 22.47 -45.07 2.88
N SER A 384 21.63 -44.51 3.77
CA SER A 384 21.43 -44.88 5.18
C SER A 384 22.72 -44.87 6.02
N ALA A 385 22.89 -43.86 6.88
CA ALA A 385 23.07 -43.98 8.34
C ALA A 385 23.65 -42.69 9.00
N GLN A 386 22.91 -42.16 9.98
CA GLN A 386 23.37 -41.37 11.16
C GLN A 386 23.99 -42.35 12.20
N PRO A 387 24.43 -42.00 13.43
CA PRO A 387 24.57 -40.70 14.14
C PRO A 387 25.85 -40.61 15.05
N GLU A 388 25.86 -39.64 15.98
CA GLU A 388 26.64 -39.54 17.25
C GLU A 388 28.09 -39.02 17.14
N ASP A 389 28.68 -38.25 18.07
CA ASP A 389 28.24 -37.62 19.32
C ASP A 389 29.27 -36.55 19.76
N LEU A 390 28.82 -35.59 20.58
CA LEU A 390 29.47 -34.92 21.73
C LEU A 390 30.98 -34.56 21.73
N PHE A 391 31.32 -33.27 22.00
CA PHE A 391 31.94 -32.77 23.25
C PHE A 391 32.71 -31.44 23.11
N LEU A 392 32.39 -30.52 24.05
CA LEU A 392 33.21 -29.57 24.83
C LEU A 392 34.27 -28.62 24.19
N SER A 393 33.96 -27.34 24.34
CA SER A 393 34.76 -26.23 24.91
C SER A 393 36.30 -26.32 24.99
N SER A 394 36.98 -25.33 24.39
CA SER A 394 38.12 -24.64 25.05
C SER A 394 38.39 -23.25 24.45
N SER A 395 38.56 -22.30 25.35
CA SER A 395 38.94 -20.90 25.16
C SER A 395 40.39 -20.70 24.72
N SER A 396 40.64 -19.71 23.85
CA SER A 396 41.90 -18.95 23.87
C SER A 396 41.73 -17.57 23.23
N THR A 397 42.05 -16.55 24.03
CA THR A 397 42.17 -15.13 23.70
C THR A 397 43.48 -14.82 22.97
N SER A 398 43.43 -14.01 21.90
CA SER A 398 44.49 -13.03 21.58
C SER A 398 44.12 -12.08 20.42
N HIS A 399 43.98 -10.79 20.76
CA HIS A 399 44.38 -9.55 20.06
C HIS A 399 44.26 -9.36 18.51
N VAL A 400 43.24 -8.57 18.16
CA VAL A 400 43.08 -7.40 17.22
C VAL A 400 44.40 -6.81 16.61
N PRO A 401 44.46 -6.43 15.31
CA PRO A 401 43.91 -5.15 14.82
C PRO A 401 43.05 -5.15 13.53
N SER A 402 42.20 -4.12 13.52
CA SER A 402 41.09 -3.75 12.65
C SER A 402 41.45 -3.25 11.24
N LEU A 403 40.56 -3.50 10.27
CA LEU A 403 40.28 -2.61 9.14
C LEU A 403 38.75 -2.52 8.91
N PRO A 404 38.10 -1.34 8.98
CA PRO A 404 36.66 -1.23 8.79
C PRO A 404 36.29 -1.18 7.30
N THR A 405 35.47 -2.14 6.85
CA THR A 405 34.87 -2.10 5.51
C THR A 405 33.59 -1.26 5.56
N PHE A 406 33.47 -0.33 4.61
CA PHE A 406 32.47 0.73 4.55
C PHE A 406 31.03 0.21 4.39
N SER A 407 30.13 0.86 5.12
CA SER A 407 28.70 0.55 5.24
C SER A 407 27.88 1.00 4.04
N VAL A 408 26.99 0.12 3.57
CA VAL A 408 25.93 0.42 2.59
C VAL A 408 24.71 1.00 3.31
N THR A 409 24.18 2.07 2.72
CA THR A 409 23.12 2.99 3.14
C THR A 409 21.83 2.32 3.66
N THR A 410 21.47 2.60 4.91
CA THR A 410 20.16 2.28 5.51
C THR A 410 19.21 3.49 5.46
N PRO A 411 17.96 3.34 4.98
CA PRO A 411 16.93 4.37 5.04
C PRO A 411 16.35 4.48 6.47
N LEU A 412 16.22 5.72 6.96
CA LEU A 412 15.89 6.03 8.35
C LEU A 412 14.38 6.21 8.53
N THR A 413 13.81 5.33 9.36
CA THR A 413 12.40 5.22 9.72
C THR A 413 11.98 6.32 10.71
N ASN A 414 10.85 6.96 10.45
CA ASN A 414 10.20 7.91 11.35
C ASN A 414 9.46 7.18 12.47
N LEU A 415 9.78 7.46 13.73
CA LEU A 415 8.82 7.37 14.84
C LEU A 415 9.30 8.06 16.12
N SER A 416 8.37 8.67 16.84
CA SER A 416 8.56 9.37 18.12
C SER A 416 8.60 8.42 19.33
N THR A 417 9.22 7.25 19.20
CA THR A 417 9.41 6.29 20.31
C THR A 417 10.67 6.56 21.13
N GLY A 418 11.46 7.59 20.79
CA GLY A 418 12.80 7.74 21.38
C GLY A 418 13.77 6.64 20.94
N SER A 419 13.39 5.77 20.00
CA SER A 419 14.18 4.63 19.54
C SER A 419 14.62 4.84 18.09
N TRP A 420 15.64 5.66 17.90
CA TRP A 420 16.36 5.79 16.63
C TRP A 420 17.84 5.46 16.87
N GLN A 421 18.54 5.10 15.80
CA GLN A 421 19.97 4.82 15.86
C GLN A 421 20.72 6.06 16.32
N THR A 422 21.49 5.93 17.40
CA THR A 422 22.47 6.91 17.85
C THR A 422 23.87 6.42 17.52
N TYR A 423 24.80 7.35 17.36
CA TYR A 423 26.18 7.09 16.99
C TYR A 423 27.10 7.73 18.01
N ARG A 424 28.31 7.20 18.18
CA ARG A 424 29.34 7.89 18.96
C ARG A 424 29.70 9.22 18.29
N ALA A 425 30.22 10.16 19.08
CA ALA A 425 30.61 11.48 18.57
C ALA A 425 31.61 11.40 17.40
N GLY A 426 31.15 11.82 16.21
CA GLY A 426 31.90 11.77 14.96
C GLY A 426 31.74 10.49 14.12
N GLN A 427 30.98 9.51 14.60
CA GLN A 427 30.66 8.27 13.87
C GLN A 427 29.29 8.28 13.18
N MET A 428 28.61 9.43 13.19
CA MET A 428 27.34 9.58 12.47
C MET A 428 27.55 9.53 10.95
N PRO A 429 26.55 9.09 10.17
CA PRO A 429 26.62 9.06 8.71
C PRO A 429 26.98 10.43 8.11
N LEU A 430 27.60 10.40 6.92
CA LEU A 430 27.93 11.63 6.21
C LEU A 430 26.66 12.42 5.87
N GLY A 431 26.77 13.74 6.01
CA GLY A 431 25.69 14.68 5.69
C GLY A 431 26.18 16.12 5.75
N ARG A 432 25.35 17.02 5.26
CA ARG A 432 25.62 18.46 5.19
C ARG A 432 25.48 19.09 6.56
N LEU A 433 26.52 19.76 7.03
CA LEU A 433 26.49 20.51 8.29
C LEU A 433 26.08 21.96 8.03
N VAL A 434 25.04 22.43 8.73
CA VAL A 434 24.38 23.71 8.47
C VAL A 434 24.19 24.46 9.79
N ASP A 435 24.40 25.79 9.75
CA ASP A 435 24.06 26.70 10.85
C ASP A 435 22.64 27.29 10.67
N ILE A 436 22.05 27.82 11.73
CA ILE A 436 20.72 28.43 11.75
C ILE A 436 20.62 29.59 10.75
N SER A 437 21.70 30.35 10.55
CA SER A 437 21.80 31.44 9.59
C SER A 437 21.72 30.98 8.12
N GLU A 438 22.12 29.74 7.85
CA GLU A 438 22.14 29.13 6.51
C GLU A 438 20.81 28.44 6.15
N LEU A 439 19.89 28.31 7.10
CA LEU A 439 18.56 27.72 6.90
C LEU A 439 17.58 28.74 6.31
N GLN A 440 17.48 28.81 4.98
CA GLN A 440 16.43 29.58 4.28
C GLN A 440 15.18 28.71 4.00
N PRO A 441 13.96 29.16 4.30
CA PRO A 441 12.76 28.53 3.74
C PRO A 441 12.62 28.84 2.23
N PRO A 442 12.25 27.89 1.34
CA PRO A 442 11.80 26.52 1.60
C PRO A 442 12.86 25.46 1.20
N ILE A 443 13.73 25.06 2.12
CA ILE A 443 14.61 23.87 1.98
C ILE A 443 13.81 22.53 1.96
N LYS A 444 12.46 22.57 1.84
CA LYS A 444 11.62 21.36 1.77
C LYS A 444 12.06 20.40 0.66
N HIS A 445 12.44 20.90 -0.51
CA HIS A 445 12.87 20.07 -1.64
C HIS A 445 14.28 19.46 -1.47
N ARG A 446 15.14 20.03 -0.61
CA ARG A 446 16.55 19.61 -0.46
C ARG A 446 16.79 18.61 0.67
N LEU A 447 15.85 18.47 1.62
CA LEU A 447 15.96 17.50 2.73
C LEU A 447 15.61 16.06 2.28
N TRP A 448 15.04 15.87 1.09
CA TRP A 448 14.56 14.57 0.63
C TRP A 448 15.66 13.64 0.13
N ASN A 449 16.83 14.18 -0.25
CA ASN A 449 17.95 13.40 -0.81
C ASN A 449 19.28 13.52 -0.01
N GLU A 450 19.35 14.38 1.01
CA GLU A 450 20.60 14.66 1.74
C GLU A 450 20.35 14.77 3.24
N ARG A 451 21.20 14.10 4.05
CA ARG A 451 21.17 14.25 5.52
C ARG A 451 21.68 15.63 5.89
N VAL A 452 20.88 16.40 6.62
CA VAL A 452 21.27 17.74 7.06
C VAL A 452 21.40 17.77 8.58
N TYR A 453 22.60 18.14 9.04
CA TYR A 453 22.99 18.25 10.43
C TYR A 453 23.02 19.70 10.86
N LEU A 454 22.38 20.02 11.98
CA LEU A 454 22.34 21.32 12.60
C LEU A 454 23.47 21.46 13.64
N LYS A 455 24.36 22.44 13.42
CA LYS A 455 25.34 22.91 14.39
C LYS A 455 24.91 24.25 14.98
N GLY A 456 25.47 24.62 16.13
CA GLY A 456 25.26 25.93 16.75
C GLY A 456 25.28 25.91 18.27
N GLY A 457 25.20 27.11 18.85
CA GLY A 457 24.94 27.31 20.26
C GLY A 457 23.45 27.48 20.52
N PHE A 458 22.93 26.83 21.56
CA PHE A 458 21.51 26.78 21.85
C PHE A 458 21.24 26.97 23.34
N ARG A 459 20.20 27.72 23.69
CA ARG A 459 19.65 27.77 25.06
C ARG A 459 18.37 26.97 25.15
N VAL A 460 18.26 26.11 26.16
CA VAL A 460 17.03 25.37 26.46
C VAL A 460 16.00 26.34 27.06
N THR A 461 14.87 26.52 26.39
CA THR A 461 13.76 27.40 26.80
C THR A 461 12.53 26.64 27.28
N ALA A 462 12.40 25.37 26.93
CA ALA A 462 11.47 24.43 27.54
C ALA A 462 12.09 23.04 27.51
N SER A 463 11.86 22.25 28.55
CA SER A 463 12.27 20.84 28.61
C SER A 463 11.05 20.01 29.00
N PHE A 464 10.84 18.93 28.25
CA PHE A 464 9.78 17.94 28.43
C PHE A 464 10.44 16.55 28.55
N HIS A 465 9.62 15.52 28.80
CA HIS A 465 10.11 14.16 29.08
C HIS A 465 11.15 13.62 28.07
N ASN A 466 10.96 13.82 26.76
CA ASN A 466 11.88 13.40 25.70
C ASN A 466 12.14 14.49 24.63
N ARG A 467 11.75 15.73 24.91
CA ARG A 467 11.81 16.84 23.96
C ARG A 467 12.27 18.11 24.63
N VAL A 468 13.05 18.90 23.92
CA VAL A 468 13.47 20.22 24.38
C VAL A 468 13.24 21.26 23.30
N VAL A 469 12.83 22.45 23.72
CA VAL A 469 12.68 23.61 22.85
C VAL A 469 13.89 24.51 23.07
N LEU A 470 14.68 24.64 22.02
CA LEU A 470 15.91 25.40 22.00
C LEU A 470 15.71 26.72 21.27
N ARG A 471 16.41 27.76 21.75
CA ARG A 471 16.61 29.00 21.02
C ARG A 471 18.07 29.16 20.60
N PRO A 472 18.34 29.69 19.40
CA PRO A 472 19.70 30.03 18.98
C PRO A 472 20.35 30.97 19.99
N GLN A 473 21.55 30.64 20.45
CA GLN A 473 22.45 31.59 21.07
C GLN A 473 23.38 32.08 19.97
N SER A 474 23.17 33.32 19.50
CA SER A 474 24.12 33.92 18.57
C SER A 474 25.47 34.04 19.26
N LEU A 475 26.51 33.43 18.68
CA LEU A 475 27.89 33.57 19.15
C LEU A 475 28.60 34.81 18.57
N ARG A 476 27.89 35.74 17.91
CA ARG A 476 28.40 37.07 17.56
C ARG A 476 27.32 38.15 17.65
N PRO A 477 27.56 39.26 18.37
CA PRO A 477 26.86 40.51 18.15
C PRO A 477 27.56 41.21 16.98
N LEU A 478 27.11 40.94 15.76
CA LEU A 478 27.31 41.89 14.67
C LEU A 478 25.94 42.49 14.37
N SER A 479 25.75 43.66 14.99
CA SER A 479 24.81 44.68 14.57
C SER A 479 24.87 44.83 13.04
N PHE A 480 23.75 45.23 12.45
CA PHE A 480 23.58 45.68 11.05
C PHE A 480 22.95 44.72 10.02
N LEU A 481 22.74 43.43 10.26
CA LEU A 481 21.87 42.62 9.36
C LEU A 481 20.78 41.82 10.10
N ASN A 482 19.63 42.50 10.23
CA ASN A 482 18.28 41.97 10.18
C ASN A 482 17.78 41.06 11.33
N HIS A 483 16.71 41.55 11.96
CA HIS A 483 15.77 40.96 12.91
C HIS A 483 15.11 39.61 12.53
N ARG A 484 15.76 38.74 11.74
CA ARG A 484 15.19 37.49 11.23
C ARG A 484 15.48 36.25 12.08
N CYS A 485 16.47 36.26 12.97
CA CYS A 485 16.75 35.11 13.86
C CYS A 485 15.89 35.06 15.12
N ALA A 486 15.23 36.16 15.53
CA ALA A 486 14.47 36.23 16.77
C ALA A 486 13.20 35.36 16.80
N LYS A 487 12.80 34.79 15.65
CA LYS A 487 11.59 33.98 15.49
C LYS A 487 11.85 32.53 15.08
N VAL A 488 13.04 32.00 15.38
CA VAL A 488 13.37 30.58 15.16
C VAL A 488 13.26 29.80 16.48
N ARG A 489 12.58 28.65 16.44
CA ARG A 489 12.50 27.68 17.54
C ARG A 489 12.99 26.33 17.03
N VAL A 490 13.89 25.69 17.76
CA VAL A 490 14.37 24.34 17.42
C VAL A 490 13.78 23.37 18.43
N ILE A 491 13.04 22.36 17.97
CA ILE A 491 12.41 21.34 18.78
C ILE A 491 13.21 20.06 18.58
N VAL A 492 13.93 19.64 19.61
CA VAL A 492 14.82 18.48 19.56
C VAL A 492 14.22 17.33 20.34
N GLU A 493 14.10 16.17 19.71
CA GLU A 493 13.78 14.92 20.39
C GLU A 493 15.06 14.23 20.87
N PHE A 494 15.05 13.73 22.10
CA PHE A 494 16.12 12.92 22.70
C PHE A 494 15.68 11.46 22.79
N PRO A 495 16.60 10.50 22.60
CA PRO A 495 16.27 9.10 22.70
C PRO A 495 15.97 8.73 24.15
N SER A 496 15.17 7.68 24.37
CA SER A 496 14.65 7.33 25.70
C SER A 496 15.73 6.96 26.72
N HIS A 497 16.92 6.56 26.26
CA HIS A 497 18.06 6.21 27.11
C HIS A 497 18.97 7.40 27.45
N LEU A 498 18.75 8.58 26.85
CA LEU A 498 19.52 9.79 27.16
C LEU A 498 18.67 10.79 27.94
N ALA A 499 19.27 11.35 29.00
CA ALA A 499 18.65 12.40 29.78
C ALA A 499 18.44 13.67 28.95
N THR A 500 17.25 14.28 29.06
CA THR A 500 16.98 15.56 28.42
C THR A 500 17.72 16.70 29.14
N PRO A 501 18.27 17.67 28.40
CA PRO A 501 18.88 18.86 28.98
C PRO A 501 17.91 19.65 29.86
N LYS A 502 18.38 20.12 31.01
CA LYS A 502 17.58 20.92 31.96
C LYS A 502 17.21 22.28 31.36
N LEU A 503 16.05 22.81 31.74
CA LEU A 503 15.62 24.17 31.39
C LEU A 503 16.71 25.19 31.76
N GLY A 504 16.99 26.14 30.86
CA GLY A 504 18.00 27.18 31.07
C GLY A 504 19.44 26.77 30.75
N SER A 505 19.72 25.47 30.58
CA SER A 505 21.05 25.01 30.17
C SER A 505 21.40 25.47 28.75
N SER A 506 22.71 25.59 28.49
CA SER A 506 23.24 25.91 27.16
C SER A 506 23.83 24.65 26.53
N LEU A 507 23.51 24.41 25.26
CA LEU A 507 23.95 23.26 24.47
C LEU A 507 24.82 23.77 23.31
N LEU A 508 26.05 23.28 23.26
CA LEU A 508 26.95 23.49 22.12
C LEU A 508 26.95 22.24 21.24
N ARG A 509 26.69 22.44 19.96
CA ARG A 509 26.62 21.37 18.95
C ARG A 509 27.58 21.68 17.81
N GLY A 510 28.62 20.86 17.71
CA GLY A 510 29.70 21.00 16.72
C GLY A 510 29.70 19.89 15.67
N LYS A 511 30.75 19.81 14.86
CA LYS A 511 30.88 18.83 13.76
C LYS A 511 30.78 17.37 14.22
N ARG A 512 31.28 17.04 15.43
CA ARG A 512 31.25 15.67 15.97
C ARG A 512 29.95 15.34 16.69
N ARG A 513 29.15 16.36 17.02
CA ARG A 513 27.92 16.23 17.80
C ARG A 513 26.82 17.21 17.36
N PRO A 514 26.33 17.15 16.11
CA PRO A 514 25.21 17.96 15.66
C PRO A 514 23.87 17.28 15.89
N PHE A 515 22.78 18.03 15.70
CA PHE A 515 21.43 17.45 15.62
C PHE A 515 21.09 17.07 14.18
N LEU A 516 20.31 16.01 13.97
CA LEU A 516 19.78 15.69 12.63
C LEU A 516 18.49 16.46 12.41
N ILE A 517 18.40 17.26 11.34
CA ILE A 517 17.16 17.96 10.96
C ILE A 517 16.21 16.97 10.29
N ILE A 518 14.95 16.97 10.74
CA ILE A 518 13.88 16.09 10.26
C ILE A 518 12.88 16.89 9.43
N ASP A 519 12.50 18.07 9.93
CA ASP A 519 11.52 18.92 9.26
C ASP A 519 11.74 20.39 9.60
N ILE A 520 11.28 21.27 8.71
CA ILE A 520 11.27 22.73 8.91
C ILE A 520 9.90 23.25 8.51
N GLN A 521 9.17 23.77 9.50
CA GLN A 521 7.84 24.32 9.31
C GLN A 521 7.83 25.81 9.60
N ARG A 522 7.15 26.58 8.75
CA ARG A 522 6.89 28.00 9.01
C ARG A 522 5.46 28.13 9.53
N SER A 523 5.33 28.62 10.75
CA SER A 523 4.03 28.95 11.34
C SER A 523 3.42 30.15 10.62
N PRO A 524 2.08 30.22 10.49
CA PRO A 524 1.37 31.41 9.99
C PRO A 524 1.74 32.68 10.76
N ALA A 525 2.10 32.55 12.05
CA ALA A 525 2.58 33.64 12.88
C ALA A 525 4.01 34.11 12.51
N GLY A 526 4.64 33.58 11.46
CA GLY A 526 5.99 33.97 11.01
C GLY A 526 7.15 33.32 11.77
N THR A 527 6.87 32.44 12.73
CA THR A 527 7.89 31.66 13.47
C THR A 527 8.36 30.47 12.64
N THR A 528 9.67 30.22 12.58
CA THR A 528 10.22 29.02 11.94
C THR A 528 10.50 27.96 13.01
N ASN A 529 9.83 26.82 12.91
CA ASN A 529 10.02 25.67 13.77
C ASN A 529 10.90 24.64 13.05
N ILE A 530 12.06 24.35 13.61
CA ILE A 530 12.98 23.33 13.12
C ILE A 530 12.82 22.11 14.01
N PHE A 531 12.43 20.98 13.43
CA PHE A 531 12.34 19.70 14.13
C PHE A 531 13.63 18.92 13.91
N ALA A 532 14.27 18.49 14.99
CA ALA A 532 15.53 17.77 14.94
C ALA A 532 15.60 16.63 15.97
N ARG A 533 16.59 15.75 15.84
CA ARG A 533 16.86 14.64 16.76
C ARG A 533 18.29 14.65 17.27
N GLU A 534 18.45 14.22 18.51
CA GLU A 534 19.75 13.85 19.08
C GLU A 534 20.21 12.52 18.50
N VAL A 535 21.20 12.53 17.62
CA VAL A 535 21.73 11.31 16.99
C VAL A 535 23.03 10.84 17.61
N THR A 536 23.50 11.49 18.67
CA THR A 536 24.76 11.16 19.32
C THR A 536 24.60 10.72 20.77
N HIS A 537 25.30 9.64 21.13
CA HIS A 537 25.51 9.22 22.51
C HIS A 537 26.98 9.42 22.88
N ASP A 538 27.21 9.58 24.18
CA ASP A 538 28.55 9.70 24.78
C ASP A 538 29.17 8.32 25.01
#